data_AF-A0A1Q2ME75-F1
#
_entry.id   AF-A0A1Q2ME75-F1
#
_cell.length_a   1.000
_cell.length_b   1.000
_cell.length_c   1.000
_cell.angle_alpha   90.00
_cell.angle_beta   90.00
_cell.angle_gamma   90.00
#
_symmetry.space_group_name_H-M   'P 1'
#
loop_
_entity.id
_entity.type
_entity.pdbx_description
1 polymer ?
#
loop_
_entity_poly.entity_id
_entity_poly.type
_entity_poly.pdbx_seq_one_letter_code
_entity_poly.pdbx_strand_id
1 'polypeptide(L)'
;MEDFNNTTISKKWLTIPVIATITRLLCRELTLQNEYLRLENKILKSKIKKRIIFNDDERRSLFEAALALGRDLMEQVVSIVKPKTILAWQRRLEKQKWDYSDRRKRKPGRPRIDVDIEQIVCRMARENEWGYKRIEGELKKLEIEVSKTSIANIRKVSSKSILY
;
A
#
# COMPACT_ATOMS: atom_id res chain seq x y z
N MET A 1 -33.70 27.47 48.67
CA MET A 1 -32.61 26.84 47.87
C MET A 1 -33.19 26.24 46.57
N GLU A 2 -34.12 26.94 45.91
CA GLU A 2 -34.87 26.48 44.72
C GLU A 2 -34.64 27.36 43.48
N ASP A 3 -34.16 28.60 43.66
CA ASP A 3 -34.05 29.61 42.59
C ASP A 3 -32.99 29.30 41.53
N PHE A 4 -31.95 28.52 41.89
CA PHE A 4 -30.87 28.16 40.97
C PHE A 4 -31.31 27.17 39.88
N ASN A 5 -32.23 26.25 40.19
CA ASN A 5 -32.77 25.32 39.19
C ASN A 5 -33.75 26.02 38.24
N ASN A 6 -34.61 26.91 38.74
CA ASN A 6 -35.54 27.65 37.88
C ASN A 6 -34.82 28.61 36.93
N THR A 7 -33.72 29.23 37.37
CA THR A 7 -32.91 30.12 36.52
C THR A 7 -32.15 29.35 35.42
N THR A 8 -31.66 28.14 35.72
CA THR A 8 -30.98 27.29 34.72
C THR A 8 -31.96 26.63 33.75
N ILE A 9 -33.15 26.24 34.23
CA ILE A 9 -34.25 25.75 33.39
C ILE A 9 -34.69 26.87 32.45
N SER A 10 -35.03 28.06 32.97
CA SER A 10 -35.45 29.22 32.16
C SER A 10 -34.42 29.58 31.07
N LYS A 11 -33.13 29.62 31.41
CA LYS A 11 -32.05 29.84 30.44
C LYS A 11 -32.01 28.77 29.33
N LYS A 12 -32.31 27.50 29.62
CA LYS A 12 -32.41 26.44 28.60
C LYS A 12 -33.57 26.67 27.62
N TRP A 13 -34.72 27.14 28.07
CA TRP A 13 -35.87 27.42 27.18
C TRP A 13 -35.59 28.57 26.21
N LEU A 14 -34.81 29.58 26.63
CA LEU A 14 -34.38 30.69 25.79
C LEU A 14 -33.26 30.33 24.80
N THR A 15 -32.38 29.38 25.12
CA THR A 15 -31.26 29.02 24.23
C THR A 15 -31.66 28.09 23.08
N ILE A 16 -32.68 27.25 23.25
CA ILE A 16 -33.18 26.35 22.20
C ILE A 16 -33.59 27.09 20.91
N PRO A 17 -34.42 28.15 20.93
CA PRO A 17 -34.81 28.87 19.71
C PRO A 17 -33.64 29.64 19.08
N VAL A 18 -32.69 30.13 19.88
CA VAL A 18 -31.47 30.78 19.38
C VAL A 18 -30.58 29.77 18.66
N ILE A 19 -30.36 28.59 19.25
CA ILE A 19 -29.61 27.50 18.60
C ILE A 19 -30.33 27.05 17.32
N ALA A 20 -31.65 26.87 17.36
CA ALA A 20 -32.45 26.45 16.21
C ALA A 20 -32.42 27.47 15.06
N THR A 21 -32.44 28.76 15.37
CA THR A 21 -32.34 29.82 14.34
C THR A 21 -30.95 29.89 13.74
N ILE A 22 -29.90 29.78 14.56
CA ILE A 22 -28.50 29.73 14.10
C ILE A 22 -28.26 28.48 13.24
N THR A 23 -28.69 27.30 13.68
CA THR A 23 -28.54 26.06 12.88
C THR A 23 -29.33 26.17 11.58
N ARG A 24 -30.54 26.73 11.59
CA ARG A 24 -31.32 26.98 10.37
C ARG A 24 -30.61 27.92 9.39
N LEU A 25 -30.01 29.00 9.90
CA LEU A 25 -29.24 29.96 9.10
C LEU A 25 -27.99 29.33 8.51
N LEU A 26 -27.19 28.65 9.33
CA LEU A 26 -25.97 27.96 8.90
C LEU A 26 -26.26 26.85 7.89
N CYS A 27 -27.27 26.02 8.15
CA CYS A 27 -27.69 24.97 7.21
C CYS A 27 -28.15 25.58 5.88
N ARG A 28 -28.86 26.70 5.90
CA ARG A 28 -29.30 27.39 4.67
C ARG A 28 -28.11 27.89 3.87
N GLU A 29 -27.15 28.56 4.50
CA GLU A 29 -25.96 29.07 3.82
C GLU A 29 -25.12 27.93 3.23
N LEU A 30 -24.86 26.89 4.01
CA LEU A 30 -24.16 25.69 3.54
C LEU A 30 -24.89 25.02 2.37
N THR A 31 -26.23 24.99 2.38
CA THR A 31 -27.02 24.44 1.28
C THR A 31 -26.82 25.25 0.00
N LEU A 32 -26.90 26.58 0.08
CA LEU A 32 -26.69 27.47 -1.06
C LEU A 32 -25.27 27.35 -1.65
N GLN A 33 -24.25 27.28 -0.79
CA GLN A 33 -22.87 27.09 -1.23
C GLN A 33 -22.71 25.74 -1.95
N ASN A 34 -23.30 24.67 -1.43
CA ASN A 34 -23.27 23.35 -2.07
C ASN A 34 -24.02 23.34 -3.41
N GLU A 35 -25.17 24.01 -3.51
CA GLU A 35 -25.92 24.15 -4.77
C GLU A 35 -25.12 24.89 -5.83
N TYR A 36 -24.49 26.01 -5.44
CA TYR A 36 -23.61 26.77 -6.32
C TYR A 36 -22.45 25.90 -6.84
N LEU A 37 -21.72 25.22 -5.95
CA LEU A 37 -20.60 24.35 -6.33
C LEU A 37 -21.06 23.18 -7.23
N ARG A 38 -22.28 22.65 -7.02
CA ARG A 38 -22.86 21.61 -7.89
C ARG A 38 -23.15 22.15 -9.29
N LEU A 39 -23.69 23.36 -9.39
CA LEU A 39 -23.93 24.03 -10.68
C LEU A 39 -22.62 24.32 -11.41
N GLU A 40 -21.63 24.86 -10.71
CA GLU A 40 -20.30 25.12 -11.26
C GLU A 40 -19.66 23.81 -11.78
N ASN A 41 -19.67 22.74 -10.97
CA ASN A 41 -19.19 21.43 -11.41
C ASN A 41 -19.93 20.91 -12.64
N LYS A 42 -21.26 21.12 -12.73
CA LYS A 42 -22.06 20.73 -13.90
C LYS A 42 -21.63 21.48 -15.15
N ILE A 43 -21.37 22.79 -15.03
CA ILE A 43 -20.90 23.65 -16.12
C ILE A 43 -19.47 23.27 -16.53
N LEU A 44 -18.58 23.05 -15.58
CA LEU A 44 -17.21 22.60 -15.86
C LEU A 44 -17.23 21.25 -16.58
N LYS A 45 -18.04 20.29 -16.10
CA LYS A 45 -18.19 18.97 -16.74
C LYS A 45 -18.76 19.07 -18.16
N SER A 46 -19.69 19.98 -18.44
CA SER A 46 -20.22 20.15 -19.80
C SER A 46 -19.20 20.78 -20.76
N LYS A 47 -18.27 21.59 -20.25
CA LYS A 47 -17.18 22.18 -21.03
C LYS A 47 -16.03 21.21 -21.30
N ILE A 48 -15.82 20.23 -20.42
CA ILE A 48 -14.77 19.23 -20.59
C ILE A 48 -15.21 18.18 -21.63
N LYS A 49 -14.66 18.28 -22.85
CA LYS A 49 -14.92 17.33 -23.96
C LYS A 49 -14.16 16.01 -23.85
N LYS A 50 -13.17 15.91 -22.95
CA LYS A 50 -12.27 14.74 -22.80
C LYS A 50 -12.56 13.98 -21.51
N ARG A 51 -12.20 12.69 -21.47
CA ARG A 51 -12.34 11.86 -20.27
C ARG A 51 -11.43 12.40 -19.16
N ILE A 52 -12.00 12.63 -17.96
CA ILE A 52 -11.25 13.06 -16.78
C ILE A 52 -10.40 11.88 -16.29
N ILE A 53 -9.08 12.08 -16.23
CA ILE A 53 -8.13 11.13 -15.68
C ILE A 53 -7.71 11.66 -14.31
N PHE A 54 -7.87 10.84 -13.28
CA PHE A 54 -7.47 11.21 -11.91
C PHE A 54 -6.10 10.66 -11.58
N ASN A 55 -5.26 11.47 -10.94
CA ASN A 55 -4.01 11.04 -10.32
C ASN A 55 -4.27 10.24 -9.04
N ASP A 56 -3.31 9.43 -8.58
CA ASP A 56 -3.48 8.61 -7.38
C ASP A 56 -3.68 9.45 -6.10
N ASP A 57 -3.07 10.64 -6.02
CA ASP A 57 -3.30 11.56 -4.90
C ASP A 57 -4.70 12.17 -4.92
N GLU A 58 -5.20 12.55 -6.10
CA GLU A 58 -6.59 13.02 -6.26
C GLU A 58 -7.60 11.92 -5.87
N ARG A 59 -7.31 10.66 -6.24
CA ARG A 59 -8.13 9.51 -5.83
C ARG A 59 -8.14 9.32 -4.32
N ARG A 60 -7.02 9.55 -3.63
CA ARG A 60 -6.94 9.50 -2.16
C ARG A 60 -7.75 10.62 -1.52
N SER A 61 -7.59 11.86 -1.96
CA SER A 61 -8.36 12.99 -1.41
C SER A 61 -9.87 12.80 -1.63
N LEU A 62 -10.28 12.30 -2.80
CA LEU A 62 -11.68 11.95 -3.07
C LEU A 62 -12.18 10.84 -2.14
N PHE A 63 -11.35 9.83 -1.85
CA PHE A 63 -11.70 8.78 -0.91
C PHE A 63 -11.84 9.31 0.53
N GLU A 64 -10.91 10.13 1.00
CA GLU A 64 -10.96 10.72 2.35
C GLU A 64 -12.20 11.59 2.55
N ALA A 65 -12.50 12.46 1.58
CA ALA A 65 -13.71 13.28 1.59
C ALA A 65 -14.98 12.40 1.56
N ALA A 66 -14.96 11.32 0.78
CA ALA A 66 -16.08 10.39 0.71
C ALA A 66 -16.27 9.59 2.00
N LEU A 67 -15.19 9.21 2.69
CA LEU A 67 -15.25 8.54 3.98
C LEU A 67 -15.89 9.44 5.05
N ALA A 68 -15.58 10.73 5.05
CA ALA A 68 -16.15 11.71 5.98
C ALA A 68 -17.67 11.91 5.79
N LEU A 69 -18.18 11.70 4.57
CA LEU A 69 -19.62 11.79 4.26
C LEU A 69 -20.42 10.57 4.73
N GLY A 70 -19.79 9.40 4.87
CA GLY A 70 -20.50 8.15 5.15
C GLY A 70 -21.21 7.56 3.91
N ARG A 71 -21.70 6.33 4.03
CA ARG A 71 -22.14 5.52 2.87
C ARG A 71 -23.39 6.06 2.16
N ASP A 72 -24.39 6.49 2.93
CA ASP A 72 -25.69 6.91 2.39
C ASP A 72 -25.60 8.27 1.68
N LEU A 73 -24.84 9.21 2.26
CA LEU A 73 -24.57 10.51 1.66
C LEU A 73 -23.64 10.39 0.44
N MET A 74 -22.75 9.40 0.40
CA MET A 74 -21.87 9.17 -0.75
C MET A 74 -22.69 8.87 -2.02
N GLU A 75 -23.76 8.10 -1.93
CA GLU A 75 -24.62 7.81 -3.09
C GLU A 75 -25.37 9.05 -3.60
N GLN A 76 -25.70 9.99 -2.70
CA GLN A 76 -26.44 11.20 -3.04
C GLN A 76 -25.55 12.34 -3.56
N VAL A 77 -24.33 12.45 -3.03
CA VAL A 77 -23.44 13.61 -3.27
C VAL A 77 -22.43 13.33 -4.38
N VAL A 78 -21.95 12.10 -4.52
CA VAL A 78 -20.86 11.81 -5.46
C VAL A 78 -21.39 11.70 -6.89
N SER A 79 -21.33 12.82 -7.62
CA SER A 79 -21.78 12.91 -9.02
C SER A 79 -20.66 12.71 -10.06
N ILE A 80 -19.40 12.83 -9.64
CA ILE A 80 -18.24 12.80 -10.55
C ILE A 80 -17.80 11.35 -10.80
N VAL A 81 -17.74 10.54 -9.75
CA VAL A 81 -17.27 9.15 -9.79
C VAL A 81 -18.27 8.27 -9.05
N LYS A 82 -18.61 7.08 -9.54
CA LYS A 82 -19.52 6.22 -8.78
C LYS A 82 -18.90 5.87 -7.42
N PRO A 83 -19.66 5.87 -6.31
CA PRO A 83 -19.17 5.47 -4.98
C PRO A 83 -18.39 4.15 -4.99
N LYS A 84 -18.90 3.15 -5.72
CA LYS A 84 -18.26 1.85 -5.93
C LYS A 84 -16.85 1.96 -6.54
N THR A 85 -16.62 2.92 -7.43
CA THR A 85 -15.34 3.15 -8.09
C THR A 85 -14.32 3.78 -7.14
N ILE A 86 -14.74 4.72 -6.29
CA ILE A 86 -13.88 5.33 -5.25
C ILE A 86 -13.39 4.23 -4.29
N LEU A 87 -14.29 3.36 -3.82
CA LEU A 87 -13.93 2.22 -2.98
C LEU A 87 -13.01 1.23 -3.70
N ALA A 88 -13.19 1.02 -5.00
CA ALA A 88 -12.32 0.14 -5.79
C ALA A 88 -10.91 0.71 -5.94
N TRP A 89 -10.76 2.03 -6.10
CA TRP A 89 -9.45 2.70 -6.11
C TRP A 89 -8.73 2.54 -4.78
N GLN A 90 -9.44 2.73 -3.66
CA GLN A 90 -8.81 2.55 -2.35
C GLN A 90 -8.28 1.13 -2.15
N ARG A 91 -9.09 0.11 -2.46
CA ARG A 91 -8.63 -1.29 -2.38
C ARG A 91 -7.44 -1.56 -3.29
N ARG A 92 -7.39 -0.93 -4.47
CA ARG A 92 -6.25 -1.07 -5.38
C ARG A 92 -4.99 -0.44 -4.80
N LEU A 93 -5.08 0.77 -4.26
CA LEU A 93 -3.96 1.47 -3.65
C LEU A 93 -3.45 0.71 -2.42
N GLU A 94 -4.35 0.19 -1.60
CA GLU A 94 -4.02 -0.65 -0.45
C GLU A 94 -3.32 -1.95 -0.87
N LYS A 95 -3.85 -2.64 -1.90
CA LYS A 95 -3.19 -3.82 -2.47
C LYS A 95 -1.80 -3.51 -3.00
N GLN A 96 -1.60 -2.39 -3.68
CA GLN A 96 -0.28 -1.98 -4.18
C GLN A 96 0.68 -1.65 -3.03
N LYS A 97 0.21 -0.97 -1.98
CA LYS A 97 1.01 -0.69 -0.79
C LYS A 97 1.51 -1.99 -0.14
N TRP A 98 0.66 -3.01 -0.12
CA TRP A 98 0.96 -4.33 0.43
C TRP A 98 1.44 -5.34 -0.62
N ASP A 99 1.73 -4.90 -1.84
CA ASP A 99 2.28 -5.78 -2.85
C ASP A 99 3.78 -5.98 -2.59
N TYR A 100 4.08 -6.96 -1.75
CA TYR A 100 5.44 -7.41 -1.48
C TYR A 100 6.05 -8.19 -2.66
N SER A 101 5.52 -8.07 -3.89
CA SER A 101 6.03 -8.73 -5.10
C SER A 101 7.52 -8.44 -5.33
N ASP A 102 7.96 -7.20 -5.13
CA ASP A 102 9.39 -6.84 -5.25
C ASP A 102 10.26 -7.45 -4.14
N ARG A 103 9.71 -7.64 -2.94
CA ARG A 103 10.41 -8.39 -1.87
C ARG A 103 10.48 -9.88 -2.18
N ARG A 104 9.49 -10.45 -2.89
CA ARG A 104 9.52 -11.84 -3.38
C ARG A 104 10.53 -12.05 -4.52
N LYS A 105 10.79 -11.04 -5.35
CA LYS A 105 11.85 -11.10 -6.38
C LYS A 105 13.25 -11.25 -5.78
N ARG A 106 13.46 -10.71 -4.57
CA ARG A 106 14.64 -11.04 -3.77
C ARG A 106 14.46 -12.45 -3.22
N LYS A 107 15.09 -13.43 -3.88
CA LYS A 107 15.13 -14.82 -3.39
C LYS A 107 15.65 -14.80 -1.94
N PRO A 108 14.87 -15.29 -0.95
CA PRO A 108 15.39 -15.43 0.40
C PRO A 108 16.50 -16.49 0.39
N GLY A 109 17.75 -16.09 0.69
CA GLY A 109 18.87 -17.01 0.80
C GLY A 109 20.24 -16.37 0.55
N ARG A 110 21.31 -17.08 0.95
CA ARG A 110 22.70 -16.75 0.62
C ARG A 110 22.84 -16.70 -0.92
N PRO A 111 23.53 -15.69 -1.50
CA PRO A 111 23.82 -15.69 -2.93
C PRO A 111 24.45 -17.03 -3.31
N ARG A 112 24.05 -17.58 -4.47
CA ARG A 112 24.65 -18.81 -4.99
C ARG A 112 26.14 -18.56 -5.21
N ILE A 113 26.95 -19.58 -4.90
CA ILE A 113 28.37 -19.58 -5.26
C ILE A 113 28.45 -19.56 -6.78
N ASP A 114 29.46 -18.88 -7.32
CA ASP A 114 29.64 -18.77 -8.77
C ASP A 114 29.77 -20.17 -9.40
N VAL A 115 29.12 -20.36 -10.55
CA VAL A 115 29.06 -21.63 -11.27
C VAL A 115 30.48 -22.08 -11.65
N ASP A 116 31.37 -21.14 -11.95
CA ASP A 116 32.76 -21.42 -12.29
C ASP A 116 33.51 -22.05 -11.11
N ILE A 117 33.27 -21.57 -9.89
CA ILE A 117 33.86 -22.12 -8.67
C ILE A 117 33.29 -23.53 -8.40
N GLU A 118 31.98 -23.73 -8.62
CA GLU A 118 31.36 -25.05 -8.47
C GLU A 118 31.97 -26.07 -9.44
N GLN A 119 32.21 -25.68 -10.70
CA GLN A 119 32.81 -26.54 -11.71
C GLN A 119 34.27 -26.89 -11.39
N ILE A 120 35.07 -25.93 -10.92
CA ILE A 120 36.46 -26.18 -10.51
C ILE A 120 36.50 -27.18 -9.36
N VAL A 121 35.64 -27.00 -8.34
CA VAL A 121 35.53 -27.92 -7.20
C VAL A 121 35.13 -29.32 -7.64
N CYS A 122 34.11 -29.45 -8.49
CA CYS A 122 33.63 -30.73 -8.98
C CYS A 122 34.68 -31.45 -9.85
N ARG A 123 35.40 -30.71 -10.69
CA ARG A 123 36.48 -31.25 -11.52
C ARG A 123 37.64 -31.75 -10.65
N MET A 124 38.13 -30.93 -9.72
CA MET A 124 39.21 -31.33 -8.81
C MET A 124 38.85 -32.57 -7.98
N ALA A 125 37.61 -32.66 -7.50
CA ALA A 125 37.13 -33.80 -6.72
C ALA A 125 36.84 -35.06 -7.55
N ARG A 126 36.69 -34.94 -8.88
CA ARG A 126 36.43 -36.07 -9.79
C ARG A 126 37.73 -36.62 -10.38
N GLU A 127 38.64 -35.73 -10.74
CA GLU A 127 39.96 -36.09 -11.27
C GLU A 127 40.90 -36.58 -10.17
N ASN A 128 40.64 -36.19 -8.91
CA ASN A 128 41.46 -36.56 -7.77
C ASN A 128 40.59 -37.03 -6.59
N GLU A 129 40.99 -38.09 -5.90
CA GLU A 129 40.36 -38.56 -4.64
C GLU A 129 40.72 -37.66 -3.43
N TRP A 130 40.73 -36.34 -3.63
CA TRP A 130 41.14 -35.39 -2.62
C TRP A 130 40.04 -35.16 -1.56
N GLY A 131 40.47 -35.11 -0.30
CA GLY A 131 39.62 -34.71 0.82
C GLY A 131 39.31 -33.21 0.84
N TYR A 132 38.19 -32.82 1.46
CA TYR A 132 37.67 -31.44 1.43
C TYR A 132 38.67 -30.36 1.89
N LYS A 133 39.48 -30.63 2.93
CA LYS A 133 40.52 -29.70 3.41
C LYS A 133 41.64 -29.48 2.38
N ARG A 134 41.93 -30.49 1.55
CA ARG A 134 42.97 -30.39 0.52
C ARG A 134 42.50 -29.50 -0.63
N ILE A 135 41.25 -29.69 -1.06
CA ILE A 135 40.61 -28.86 -2.09
C ILE A 135 40.54 -27.40 -1.63
N GLU A 136 40.17 -27.13 -0.38
CA GLU A 136 40.19 -25.78 0.21
C GLU A 136 41.58 -25.14 0.14
N GLY A 137 42.64 -25.90 0.44
CA GLY A 137 44.02 -25.42 0.33
C GLY A 137 44.45 -25.10 -1.10
N GLU A 138 44.04 -25.89 -2.09
CA GLU A 138 44.35 -25.62 -3.51
C GLU A 138 43.55 -24.43 -4.04
N LEU A 139 42.27 -24.28 -3.66
CA LEU A 139 41.47 -23.11 -4.00
C LEU A 139 42.06 -21.82 -3.41
N LYS A 140 42.60 -21.89 -2.19
CA LYS A 140 43.29 -20.77 -1.56
C LYS A 140 44.53 -20.31 -2.33
N LYS A 141 45.22 -21.23 -3.03
CA LYS A 141 46.36 -20.86 -3.91
C LYS A 141 45.91 -20.13 -5.18
N LEU A 142 44.67 -20.35 -5.61
CA LEU A 142 44.04 -19.66 -6.74
C LEU A 142 43.36 -18.34 -6.32
N GLU A 143 43.62 -17.86 -5.10
CA GLU A 143 42.98 -16.68 -4.48
C GLU A 143 41.46 -16.79 -4.32
N ILE A 144 40.92 -18.01 -4.37
CA ILE A 144 39.49 -18.30 -4.22
C ILE A 144 39.22 -18.72 -2.76
N GLU A 145 38.60 -17.84 -1.98
CA GLU A 145 38.31 -18.10 -0.57
C GLU A 145 36.95 -18.81 -0.41
N VAL A 146 36.99 -20.14 -0.24
CA VAL A 146 35.79 -20.98 -0.08
C VAL A 146 35.94 -21.87 1.14
N SER A 147 34.96 -21.83 2.04
CA SER A 147 34.96 -22.67 3.23
C SER A 147 34.78 -24.15 2.90
N LYS A 148 35.42 -25.05 3.65
CA LYS A 148 35.18 -26.50 3.62
C LYS A 148 33.68 -26.88 3.59
N THR A 149 32.85 -26.18 4.36
CA THR A 149 31.39 -26.40 4.41
C THR A 149 30.70 -26.06 3.09
N SER A 150 31.19 -25.04 2.38
CA SER A 150 30.70 -24.66 1.05
C SER A 150 31.08 -25.72 0.01
N ILE A 151 32.32 -26.25 0.05
CA ILE A 151 32.78 -27.35 -0.81
C ILE A 151 31.93 -28.61 -0.62
N ALA A 152 31.63 -28.96 0.63
CA ALA A 152 30.77 -30.12 0.94
C ALA A 152 29.35 -29.95 0.38
N ASN A 153 28.79 -28.74 0.47
CA ASN A 153 27.49 -28.42 -0.10
C ASN A 153 27.48 -28.52 -1.63
N ILE A 154 28.50 -27.98 -2.31
CA ILE A 154 28.65 -28.06 -3.77
C ILE A 154 28.68 -29.52 -4.22
N ARG A 155 29.50 -30.36 -3.57
CA ARG A 155 29.61 -31.79 -3.92
C ARG A 155 28.28 -32.52 -3.70
N LYS A 156 27.56 -32.21 -2.62
CA LYS A 156 26.24 -32.77 -2.31
C LYS A 156 25.17 -32.36 -3.33
N VAL A 157 25.19 -31.11 -3.78
CA VAL A 157 24.26 -30.60 -4.80
C VAL A 157 24.57 -31.23 -6.16
N SER A 158 25.85 -31.32 -6.54
CA SER A 158 26.30 -31.94 -7.79
C SER A 158 25.91 -33.43 -7.87
N SER A 159 26.10 -34.20 -6.78
CA SER A 159 25.63 -35.59 -6.73
C SER A 159 24.12 -35.74 -6.89
N LYS A 160 23.34 -34.75 -6.43
CA LYS A 160 21.87 -34.75 -6.54
C LYS A 160 21.39 -34.29 -7.92
N SER A 161 22.19 -33.50 -8.63
CA SER A 161 21.90 -32.99 -9.98
C SER A 161 22.25 -33.97 -11.10
N ILE A 162 22.97 -35.06 -10.81
CA ILE A 162 23.30 -36.16 -11.76
C ILE A 162 22.22 -37.26 -11.74
N LEU A 163 21.31 -37.24 -10.76
CA LEU A 163 20.25 -38.24 -10.55
C LEU A 163 18.87 -37.79 -11.08
N TYR A 164 18.81 -36.75 -11.89
CA TYR A 164 17.65 -36.26 -12.63
C TYR A 164 18.08 -35.92 -14.06
#